data_AF-A0A537IHG8-F1
#
_entry.id   AF-A0A537IHG8-F1
#
_cell.length_a   1.000
_cell.length_b   1.000
_cell.length_c   1.000
_cell.angle_alpha   90.00
_cell.angle_beta   90.00
_cell.angle_gamma   90.00
#
_symmetry.space_group_name_H-M   'P 1'
#
loop_
_entity.id
_entity.type
_entity.pdbx_description
1 polymer ?
#
loop_
_entity_poly.entity_id
_entity_poly.type
_entity_poly.pdbx_seq_one_letter_code
_entity_poly.pdbx_strand_id
1 'polypeptide(L)'
;MTRRVGLSILVVSLAAFTLAAPSAAQQRQALGLNVRFDLLQILQGSALAGGSDFGLDASGDRVDLTGSGDFKPGAKDAAGGGTFVHRHADGSEVAHGVWVVSGFTSWVPGGGNFALTGFTDGIGEASEASAGIVTLHVRLSPAGGSPVDAMFEVHCSLPAASIDTEEGIRLFVGPFAFEQDGGVTLFHILQ
;
A
#
# COMPACT_ATOMS: atom_id res chain seq x y z
N MET A 1 32.91 -54.55 40.82
CA MET A 1 33.24 -53.15 41.18
C MET A 1 32.96 -52.26 39.97
N THR A 2 31.80 -51.61 39.95
CA THR A 2 31.31 -50.75 38.87
C THR A 2 31.63 -49.29 39.18
N ARG A 3 32.34 -48.60 38.28
CA ARG A 3 32.69 -47.17 38.42
C ARG A 3 31.82 -46.35 37.46
N ARG A 4 31.02 -45.43 38.01
CA ARG A 4 30.14 -44.51 37.28
C ARG A 4 30.96 -43.35 36.69
N VAL A 5 30.73 -43.02 35.43
CA VAL A 5 31.19 -41.78 34.79
C VAL A 5 30.00 -40.83 34.73
N GLY A 6 30.15 -39.65 35.35
CA GLY A 6 29.15 -38.58 35.34
C GLY A 6 29.33 -37.69 34.11
N LEU A 7 28.23 -37.38 33.43
CA LEU A 7 28.18 -36.50 32.27
C LEU A 7 27.56 -35.16 32.69
N SER A 8 28.36 -34.09 32.67
CA SER A 8 27.88 -32.71 32.86
C SER A 8 27.49 -32.12 31.52
N ILE A 9 26.24 -31.68 31.36
CA ILE A 9 25.77 -30.99 30.16
C ILE A 9 25.61 -29.50 30.49
N LEU A 10 26.42 -28.68 29.83
CA LEU A 10 26.32 -27.22 29.80
C LEU A 10 25.42 -26.84 28.62
N VAL A 11 24.25 -26.25 28.87
CA VAL A 11 23.34 -25.77 27.81
C VAL A 11 23.61 -24.29 27.58
N VAL A 12 24.12 -23.96 26.38
CA VAL A 12 24.23 -22.58 25.89
C VAL A 12 23.05 -22.35 24.96
N SER A 13 22.13 -21.45 25.36
CA SER A 13 20.94 -21.11 24.59
C SER A 13 21.26 -20.04 23.55
N LEU A 14 21.24 -20.41 22.27
CA LEU A 14 21.40 -19.51 21.14
C LEU A 14 20.01 -19.00 20.70
N ALA A 15 19.69 -17.73 20.97
CA ALA A 15 18.45 -17.11 20.51
C ALA A 15 18.58 -16.74 19.02
N ALA A 16 17.90 -17.47 18.15
CA ALA A 16 17.83 -17.18 16.72
C ALA A 16 16.73 -16.15 16.44
N PHE A 17 17.11 -14.97 15.94
CA PHE A 17 16.18 -14.04 15.30
C PHE A 17 15.87 -14.55 13.90
N THR A 18 14.67 -15.09 13.70
CA THR A 18 14.15 -15.48 12.39
C THR A 18 13.52 -14.26 11.72
N LEU A 19 14.19 -13.72 10.70
CA LEU A 19 13.54 -12.87 9.70
C LEU A 19 12.67 -13.78 8.83
N ALA A 20 11.35 -13.75 9.03
CA ALA A 20 10.42 -14.51 8.21
C ALA A 20 10.26 -13.81 6.85
N ALA A 21 10.96 -14.30 5.83
CA ALA A 21 10.64 -13.95 4.46
C ALA A 21 9.28 -14.61 4.09
N PRO A 22 8.35 -13.89 3.46
CA PRO A 22 7.12 -14.49 2.97
C PRO A 22 7.44 -15.57 1.94
N SER A 23 6.64 -16.63 1.97
CA SER A 23 6.87 -17.81 1.16
C SER A 23 6.54 -17.54 -0.32
N ALA A 24 7.30 -18.16 -1.24
CA ALA A 24 7.05 -18.10 -2.68
C ALA A 24 5.66 -18.62 -3.08
N ALA A 25 4.99 -19.41 -2.21
CA ALA A 25 3.62 -19.86 -2.42
C ALA A 25 2.61 -18.70 -2.27
N GLN A 26 2.81 -17.84 -1.27
CA GLN A 26 1.98 -16.66 -1.03
C GLN A 26 2.12 -15.63 -2.17
N GLN A 27 3.35 -15.48 -2.69
CA GLN A 27 3.64 -14.66 -3.88
C GLN A 27 2.98 -15.21 -5.16
N ARG A 28 2.97 -16.54 -5.36
CA ARG A 28 2.33 -17.17 -6.53
C ARG A 28 0.80 -17.12 -6.47
N GLN A 29 0.22 -17.19 -5.28
CA GLN A 29 -1.23 -17.06 -5.10
C GLN A 29 -1.72 -15.65 -5.45
N ALA A 30 -0.99 -14.61 -5.06
CA ALA A 30 -1.35 -13.21 -5.35
C ALA A 30 -1.47 -12.88 -6.85
N LEU A 31 -0.86 -13.66 -7.75
CA LEU A 31 -0.91 -13.43 -9.19
C LEU A 31 -2.25 -13.81 -9.84
N GLY A 32 -3.09 -14.63 -9.19
CA GLY A 32 -4.40 -15.04 -9.70
C GLY A 32 -5.59 -14.46 -8.94
N LEU A 33 -5.34 -13.65 -7.91
CA LEU A 33 -6.34 -13.16 -6.97
C LEU A 33 -6.80 -11.74 -7.31
N ASN A 34 -7.99 -11.38 -6.85
CA ASN A 34 -8.47 -10.00 -6.90
C ASN A 34 -7.88 -9.26 -5.70
N VAL A 35 -7.26 -8.11 -5.93
CA VAL A 35 -6.65 -7.31 -4.86
C VAL A 35 -7.37 -5.97 -4.82
N ARG A 36 -7.92 -5.64 -3.66
CA ARG A 36 -8.48 -4.33 -3.39
C ARG A 36 -7.42 -3.42 -2.78
N PHE A 37 -7.47 -2.13 -3.10
CA PHE A 37 -6.70 -1.09 -2.43
C PHE A 37 -7.62 0.00 -1.91
N ASP A 38 -7.28 0.58 -0.77
CA ASP A 38 -8.00 1.71 -0.19
C ASP A 38 -7.02 2.76 0.33
N LEU A 39 -7.33 4.05 0.08
CA LEU A 39 -6.76 5.15 0.85
C LEU A 39 -7.57 5.27 2.16
N LEU A 40 -6.88 5.17 3.28
CA LEU A 40 -7.48 4.94 4.58
C LEU A 40 -7.74 6.22 5.36
N GLN A 41 -8.75 6.15 6.21
CA GLN A 41 -8.87 6.99 7.39
C GLN A 41 -8.77 6.12 8.64
N ILE A 42 -8.04 6.61 9.64
CA ILE A 42 -7.98 5.95 10.94
C ILE A 42 -8.94 6.66 11.88
N LEU A 43 -10.03 5.99 12.27
CA LEU A 43 -11.03 6.53 13.18
C LEU A 43 -11.16 5.63 14.40
N GLN A 44 -10.88 6.17 15.58
CA GLN A 44 -11.00 5.46 16.86
C GLN A 44 -10.27 4.10 16.87
N GLY A 45 -9.07 4.05 16.27
CA GLY A 45 -8.26 2.84 16.17
C GLY A 45 -8.72 1.84 15.12
N SER A 46 -9.69 2.19 14.28
CA SER A 46 -10.12 1.36 13.14
C SER A 46 -9.61 1.95 11.83
N ALA A 47 -9.05 1.12 10.96
CA ALA A 47 -8.74 1.46 9.59
C ALA A 47 -10.00 1.32 8.73
N LEU A 48 -10.42 2.41 8.10
CA LEU A 48 -11.62 2.48 7.29
C LEU A 48 -11.29 2.99 5.89
N ALA A 49 -12.05 2.56 4.90
CA ALA A 49 -11.95 3.09 3.54
C ALA A 49 -12.45 4.54 3.46
N GLY A 50 -12.10 5.22 2.37
CA GLY A 50 -12.59 6.56 2.06
C GLY A 50 -11.86 7.68 2.80
N GLY A 51 -10.61 7.45 3.21
CA GLY A 51 -9.74 8.51 3.68
C GLY A 51 -9.01 9.22 2.55
N SER A 52 -7.93 9.89 2.92
CA SER A 52 -7.13 10.70 2.01
C SER A 52 -5.64 10.46 2.21
N ASP A 53 -4.91 10.49 1.11
CA ASP A 53 -3.46 10.44 1.06
C ASP A 53 -2.95 11.65 0.27
N PHE A 54 -1.68 12.02 0.42
CA PHE A 54 -1.14 13.14 -0.33
C PHE A 54 0.35 12.99 -0.63
N GLY A 55 0.75 13.65 -1.71
CA GLY A 55 2.15 13.80 -2.09
C GLY A 55 2.54 15.23 -2.38
N LEU A 56 3.84 15.49 -2.32
CA LEU A 56 4.48 16.77 -2.62
C LEU A 56 5.37 16.67 -3.85
N ASP A 57 5.39 17.70 -4.68
CA ASP A 57 6.38 17.82 -5.74
C ASP A 57 7.64 18.59 -5.29
N ALA A 58 8.62 18.70 -6.19
CA ALA A 58 9.88 19.40 -5.91
C ALA A 58 9.73 20.91 -5.63
N SER A 59 8.59 21.51 -5.99
CA SER A 59 8.27 22.90 -5.69
C SER A 59 7.54 23.09 -4.35
N GLY A 60 7.13 21.98 -3.72
CA GLY A 60 6.31 21.96 -2.52
C GLY A 60 4.82 22.03 -2.81
N ASP A 61 4.41 21.94 -4.07
CA ASP A 61 3.01 21.81 -4.44
C ASP A 61 2.48 20.46 -3.94
N ARG A 62 1.24 20.44 -3.50
CA ARG A 62 0.61 19.30 -2.86
C ARG A 62 -0.55 18.77 -3.69
N VAL A 63 -0.64 17.46 -3.85
CA VAL A 63 -1.84 16.79 -4.35
C VAL A 63 -2.41 15.89 -3.27
N ASP A 64 -3.60 16.22 -2.81
CA ASP A 64 -4.43 15.36 -1.97
C ASP A 64 -5.29 14.46 -2.85
N LEU A 65 -5.35 13.16 -2.55
CA LEU A 65 -6.23 12.20 -3.21
C LEU A 65 -7.12 11.48 -2.21
N THR A 66 -8.33 11.15 -2.63
CA THR A 66 -9.15 10.10 -2.02
C THR A 66 -9.32 8.96 -3.01
N GLY A 67 -9.72 7.79 -2.52
CA GLY A 67 -10.21 6.75 -3.41
C GLY A 67 -9.89 5.32 -2.99
N SER A 68 -10.32 4.41 -3.84
CA SER A 68 -10.11 2.98 -3.72
C SER A 68 -10.25 2.33 -5.11
N GLY A 69 -9.91 1.06 -5.17
CA GLY A 69 -10.08 0.28 -6.39
C GLY A 69 -9.75 -1.18 -6.20
N ASP A 70 -9.83 -1.92 -7.29
CA ASP A 70 -9.50 -3.33 -7.35
C ASP A 70 -8.70 -3.65 -8.61
N PHE A 71 -7.83 -4.64 -8.53
CA PHE A 71 -7.01 -5.08 -9.64
C PHE A 71 -6.77 -6.59 -9.61
N LYS A 72 -6.56 -7.15 -10.79
CA LYS A 72 -6.32 -8.58 -11.02
C LYS A 72 -5.00 -8.72 -11.75
N PRO A 73 -3.87 -8.93 -11.04
CA PRO A 73 -2.54 -8.97 -11.66
C PRO A 73 -2.44 -9.96 -12.82
N GLY A 74 -3.03 -11.15 -12.69
CA GLY A 74 -3.03 -12.19 -13.72
C GLY A 74 -3.84 -11.86 -14.96
N ALA A 75 -4.90 -11.05 -14.81
CA ALA A 75 -5.71 -10.57 -15.93
C ALA A 75 -5.19 -9.25 -16.52
N LYS A 76 -4.25 -8.58 -15.82
CA LYS A 76 -3.79 -7.21 -16.14
C LYS A 76 -4.95 -6.22 -16.23
N ASP A 77 -5.89 -6.36 -15.30
CA ASP A 77 -7.11 -5.57 -15.23
C ASP A 77 -7.15 -4.79 -13.92
N ALA A 78 -7.69 -3.58 -13.96
CA ALA A 78 -7.85 -2.73 -12.79
C ALA A 78 -8.99 -1.73 -12.98
N ALA A 79 -9.70 -1.46 -11.89
CA ALA A 79 -10.75 -0.46 -11.80
C ALA A 79 -10.60 0.30 -10.48
N GLY A 80 -11.16 1.50 -10.42
CA GLY A 80 -11.09 2.34 -9.23
C GLY A 80 -11.10 3.81 -9.57
N GLY A 81 -11.01 4.62 -8.53
CA GLY A 81 -10.99 6.06 -8.68
C GLY A 81 -11.24 6.78 -7.36
N GLY A 82 -11.35 8.09 -7.48
CA GLY A 82 -11.67 8.98 -6.37
C GLY A 82 -11.57 10.43 -6.77
N THR A 83 -11.26 11.29 -5.81
CA THR A 83 -11.09 12.73 -6.04
C THR A 83 -9.64 13.15 -5.86
N PHE A 84 -9.29 14.30 -6.43
CA PHE A 84 -8.02 14.94 -6.15
C PHE A 84 -8.20 16.45 -5.94
N VAL A 85 -7.28 17.06 -5.18
CA VAL A 85 -7.11 18.50 -5.05
C VAL A 85 -5.63 18.82 -5.14
N HIS A 86 -5.23 19.66 -6.09
CA HIS A 86 -3.88 20.19 -6.25
C HIS A 86 -3.82 21.61 -5.69
N ARG A 87 -2.86 21.86 -4.81
CA ARG A 87 -2.57 23.16 -4.22
C ARG A 87 -1.12 23.54 -4.44
N HIS A 88 -0.88 24.84 -4.59
CA HIS A 88 0.46 25.38 -4.50
C HIS A 88 1.01 25.26 -3.07
N ALA A 89 2.32 25.39 -2.91
CA ALA A 89 2.99 25.38 -1.60
C ALA A 89 2.44 26.44 -0.62
N ASP A 90 1.85 27.53 -1.12
CA ASP A 90 1.19 28.57 -0.30
C ASP A 90 -0.24 28.22 0.14
N GLY A 91 -0.74 27.05 -0.28
CA GLY A 91 -2.07 26.53 0.02
C GLY A 91 -3.16 26.97 -0.95
N SER A 92 -2.85 27.83 -1.94
CA SER A 92 -3.83 28.22 -2.97
C SER A 92 -4.16 27.04 -3.89
N GLU A 93 -5.44 26.89 -4.23
CA GLU A 93 -5.89 25.77 -5.07
C GLU A 93 -5.58 26.02 -6.55
N VAL A 94 -4.95 25.03 -7.19
CA VAL A 94 -4.62 25.02 -8.62
C VAL A 94 -5.74 24.34 -9.40
N ALA A 95 -6.17 23.18 -8.92
CA ALA A 95 -7.17 22.36 -9.56
C ALA A 95 -7.80 21.39 -8.56
N HIS A 96 -9.03 20.96 -8.82
CA HIS A 96 -9.64 19.80 -8.19
C HIS A 96 -10.40 19.00 -9.23
N GLY A 97 -10.71 17.74 -8.93
CA GLY A 97 -11.49 16.92 -9.84
C GLY A 97 -11.58 15.47 -9.40
N VAL A 98 -11.80 14.60 -10.39
CA VAL A 98 -11.85 13.15 -10.20
C VAL A 98 -10.70 12.48 -10.92
N TRP A 99 -10.26 11.34 -10.41
CA TRP A 99 -9.37 10.44 -11.12
C TRP A 99 -10.02 9.07 -11.24
N VAL A 100 -9.76 8.39 -12.35
CA VAL A 100 -10.25 7.04 -12.61
C VAL A 100 -9.11 6.17 -13.10
N VAL A 101 -9.09 4.90 -12.68
CA VAL A 101 -8.15 3.92 -13.22
C VAL A 101 -8.46 3.70 -14.70
N SER A 102 -7.42 3.77 -15.53
CA SER A 102 -7.47 3.53 -16.97
C SER A 102 -6.65 2.32 -17.42
N GLY A 103 -5.83 1.75 -16.53
CA GLY A 103 -5.13 0.50 -16.80
C GLY A 103 -4.27 0.01 -15.63
N PHE A 104 -3.94 -1.28 -15.66
CA PHE A 104 -3.01 -1.92 -14.74
C PHE A 104 -1.59 -1.94 -15.31
N THR A 105 -0.58 -1.67 -14.47
CA THR A 105 0.84 -1.74 -14.88
C THR A 105 1.57 -2.88 -14.18
N SER A 106 1.62 -2.88 -12.85
CA SER A 106 2.38 -3.87 -12.08
C SER A 106 1.82 -4.04 -10.67
N TRP A 107 2.16 -5.18 -10.07
CA TRP A 107 1.90 -5.50 -8.67
C TRP A 107 3.12 -6.18 -8.06
N VAL A 108 3.58 -5.64 -6.93
CA VAL A 108 4.65 -6.22 -6.11
C VAL A 108 4.06 -6.57 -4.75
N PRO A 109 3.68 -7.84 -4.50
CA PRO A 109 3.12 -8.24 -3.22
C PRO A 109 4.18 -8.22 -2.11
N GLY A 110 3.81 -7.67 -0.95
CA GLY A 110 4.67 -7.53 0.22
C GLY A 110 4.32 -8.44 1.40
N GLY A 111 3.10 -8.99 1.47
CA GLY A 111 2.63 -9.76 2.62
C GLY A 111 2.56 -8.90 3.89
N GLY A 112 3.07 -9.38 5.01
CA GLY A 112 3.02 -8.65 6.29
C GLY A 112 1.84 -9.03 7.17
N ASN A 113 1.68 -8.32 8.28
CA ASN A 113 0.70 -8.65 9.31
C ASN A 113 0.03 -7.37 9.85
N PHE A 114 -1.20 -7.15 9.41
CA PHE A 114 -1.98 -5.98 9.83
C PHE A 114 -2.28 -5.95 11.34
N ALA A 115 -2.45 -7.11 11.99
CA ALA A 115 -2.73 -7.15 13.43
C ALA A 115 -1.59 -6.57 14.29
N LEU A 116 -0.36 -6.52 13.77
CA LEU A 116 0.79 -5.90 14.44
C LEU A 116 0.77 -4.36 14.40
N THR A 117 -0.09 -3.74 13.59
CA THR A 117 -0.29 -2.28 13.59
C THR A 117 -1.03 -1.80 14.83
N GLY A 118 -1.77 -2.70 15.50
CA GLY A 118 -2.66 -2.36 16.61
C GLY A 118 -4.00 -1.73 16.19
N PHE A 119 -4.26 -1.60 14.89
CA PHE A 119 -5.56 -1.15 14.37
C PHE A 119 -6.52 -2.32 14.15
N THR A 120 -7.81 -2.01 14.26
CA THR A 120 -8.89 -2.90 13.82
C THR A 120 -9.11 -2.71 12.33
N ASP A 121 -9.19 -3.79 11.57
CA ASP A 121 -9.58 -3.73 10.17
C ASP A 121 -11.10 -3.53 10.08
N GLY A 122 -11.52 -2.39 9.54
CA GLY A 122 -12.94 -2.08 9.33
C GLY A 122 -13.35 -2.10 7.85
N ILE A 123 -12.52 -2.66 6.97
CA ILE A 123 -12.74 -2.71 5.52
C ILE A 123 -12.97 -4.15 5.06
N GLY A 124 -12.12 -5.07 5.51
CA GLY A 124 -12.14 -6.48 5.18
C GLY A 124 -11.68 -7.33 6.36
N GLU A 125 -11.16 -8.52 6.06
CA GLU A 125 -10.60 -9.39 7.09
C GLU A 125 -9.11 -9.09 7.27
N ALA A 126 -8.66 -8.93 8.52
CA ALA A 126 -7.26 -8.64 8.82
C ALA A 126 -6.28 -9.71 8.31
N SER A 127 -6.76 -10.94 8.03
CA SER A 127 -5.97 -12.01 7.41
C SER A 127 -5.79 -11.86 5.90
N GLU A 128 -6.62 -11.05 5.24
CA GLU A 128 -6.52 -10.73 3.81
C GLU A 128 -5.63 -9.50 3.56
N ALA A 129 -5.36 -8.73 4.61
CA ALA A 129 -4.53 -7.53 4.55
C ALA A 129 -3.09 -7.86 4.11
N SER A 130 -2.54 -7.02 3.22
CA SER A 130 -1.19 -7.17 2.68
C SER A 130 -0.54 -5.81 2.42
N ALA A 131 0.75 -5.72 2.68
CA ALA A 131 1.65 -4.74 2.11
C ALA A 131 1.85 -5.02 0.61
N GLY A 132 2.31 -4.01 -0.11
CA GLY A 132 2.61 -4.13 -1.53
C GLY A 132 2.79 -2.80 -2.22
N ILE A 133 3.05 -2.87 -3.53
CA ILE A 133 3.08 -1.71 -4.42
C ILE A 133 2.29 -2.06 -5.67
N VAL A 134 1.21 -1.32 -5.93
CA VAL A 134 0.51 -1.39 -7.22
C VAL A 134 0.82 -0.13 -8.02
N THR A 135 1.12 -0.32 -9.30
CA THR A 135 1.29 0.77 -10.26
C THR A 135 0.15 0.71 -11.28
N LEU A 136 -0.51 1.84 -11.49
CA LEU A 136 -1.70 1.98 -12.33
C LEU A 136 -1.51 3.12 -13.32
N HIS A 137 -2.14 2.99 -14.49
CA HIS A 137 -2.49 4.13 -15.31
C HIS A 137 -3.81 4.71 -14.80
N VAL A 138 -3.86 6.04 -14.67
CA VAL A 138 -5.07 6.76 -14.29
C VAL A 138 -5.31 7.93 -15.23
N ARG A 139 -6.57 8.36 -15.32
CA ARG A 139 -6.96 9.60 -16.00
C ARG A 139 -7.55 10.56 -14.98
N LEU A 140 -6.90 11.71 -14.82
CA LEU A 140 -7.39 12.83 -14.02
C LEU A 140 -8.31 13.69 -14.88
N SER A 141 -9.45 14.11 -14.34
CA SER A 141 -10.40 15.00 -14.98
C SER A 141 -10.63 16.21 -14.05
N PRO A 142 -9.84 17.28 -14.22
CA PRO A 142 -10.03 18.52 -13.47
C PRO A 142 -11.37 19.18 -13.78
N ALA A 143 -11.99 19.79 -12.79
CA ALA A 143 -13.20 20.58 -12.97
C ALA A 143 -12.91 21.76 -13.91
N GLY A 144 -13.60 21.83 -15.05
CA GLY A 144 -13.41 22.88 -16.06
C GLY A 144 -12.13 22.74 -16.90
N GLY A 145 -11.35 21.67 -16.72
CA GLY A 145 -10.14 21.37 -17.48
C GLY A 145 -10.30 20.22 -18.47
N SER A 146 -9.26 20.00 -19.28
CA SER A 146 -9.16 18.79 -20.11
C SER A 146 -8.60 17.62 -19.28
N PRO A 147 -9.07 16.38 -19.50
CA PRO A 147 -8.48 15.23 -18.82
C PRO A 147 -7.00 15.05 -19.16
N VAL A 148 -6.24 14.56 -18.19
CA VAL A 148 -4.79 14.30 -18.30
C VAL A 148 -4.51 12.86 -17.84
N ASP A 149 -3.66 12.16 -18.57
CA ASP A 149 -3.23 10.81 -18.20
C ASP A 149 -2.03 10.88 -17.24
N ALA A 150 -1.97 9.96 -16.28
CA ALA A 150 -0.93 9.89 -15.26
C ALA A 150 -0.61 8.45 -14.88
N MET A 151 0.52 8.29 -14.19
CA MET A 151 0.81 7.06 -13.45
C MET A 151 0.57 7.28 -11.97
N PHE A 152 -0.08 6.31 -11.33
CA PHE A 152 -0.41 6.33 -9.91
C PHE A 152 0.15 5.09 -9.24
N GLU A 153 0.94 5.27 -8.19
CA GLU A 153 1.43 4.19 -7.35
C GLU A 153 0.79 4.29 -5.98
N VAL A 154 0.30 3.16 -5.48
CA VAL A 154 -0.17 3.02 -4.09
C VAL A 154 0.78 2.07 -3.39
N HIS A 155 1.31 2.51 -2.26
CA HIS A 155 2.30 1.78 -1.48
C HIS A 155 1.77 1.55 -0.07
N CYS A 156 1.65 0.27 0.29
CA CYS A 156 1.26 -0.14 1.63
C CYS A 156 2.44 -0.81 2.31
N SER A 157 2.76 -0.33 3.50
CA SER A 157 3.77 -0.84 4.40
C SER A 157 3.09 -1.45 5.62
N LEU A 158 3.32 -2.75 5.84
CA LEU A 158 2.85 -3.45 7.03
C LEU A 158 4.03 -4.04 7.81
N PRO A 159 3.91 -4.17 9.14
CA PRO A 159 4.88 -4.92 9.92
C PRO A 159 5.08 -6.34 9.35
N ALA A 160 6.34 -6.79 9.37
CA ALA A 160 6.77 -8.10 8.84
C ALA A 160 6.56 -8.32 7.32
N ALA A 161 6.42 -7.26 6.52
CA ALA A 161 6.43 -7.37 5.06
C ALA A 161 7.81 -7.81 4.50
N SER A 162 7.84 -8.45 3.32
CA SER A 162 9.09 -8.75 2.58
C SER A 162 9.73 -7.54 1.94
N ILE A 163 8.91 -6.54 1.62
CA ILE A 163 9.34 -5.39 0.88
C ILE A 163 9.55 -4.24 1.84
N ASP A 164 10.58 -3.46 1.59
CA ASP A 164 10.80 -2.19 2.23
C ASP A 164 10.18 -1.12 1.34
N THR A 165 9.09 -0.51 1.81
CA THR A 165 8.42 0.59 1.16
C THR A 165 7.96 1.59 2.20
N GLU A 166 8.05 2.86 1.84
CA GLU A 166 7.35 3.93 2.53
C GLU A 166 5.85 3.84 2.21
N GLU A 167 5.03 4.21 3.19
CA GLU A 167 3.57 4.20 3.13
C GLU A 167 3.08 5.43 2.35
N GLY A 168 2.07 5.24 1.49
CA GLY A 168 1.35 6.35 0.86
C GLY A 168 1.25 6.22 -0.65
N ILE A 169 1.13 7.36 -1.34
CA ILE A 169 0.96 7.42 -2.79
C ILE A 169 2.08 8.14 -3.53
N ARG A 170 2.28 7.77 -4.81
CA ARG A 170 3.00 8.59 -5.78
C ARG A 170 2.13 8.88 -6.98
N LEU A 171 2.22 10.10 -7.50
CA LEU A 171 1.48 10.50 -8.70
C LEU A 171 2.41 11.20 -9.68
N PHE A 172 2.48 10.67 -10.90
CA PHE A 172 3.30 11.21 -11.98
C PHE A 172 2.42 11.79 -13.08
N VAL A 173 2.45 13.11 -13.25
CA VAL A 173 1.66 13.85 -14.24
C VAL A 173 2.60 14.63 -15.16
N GLY A 174 2.92 14.08 -16.33
CA GLY A 174 3.90 14.69 -17.24
C GLY A 174 5.27 14.87 -16.54
N PRO A 175 5.81 16.10 -16.41
CA PRO A 175 7.07 16.35 -15.72
C PRO A 175 6.95 16.41 -14.19
N PHE A 176 5.73 16.44 -13.64
CA PHE A 176 5.49 16.54 -12.21
C PHE A 176 5.49 15.16 -11.56
N ALA A 177 6.23 15.03 -10.46
CA ALA A 177 6.25 13.85 -9.61
C ALA A 177 5.87 14.29 -8.20
N PHE A 178 4.69 13.85 -7.74
CA PHE A 178 4.25 14.02 -6.36
C PHE A 178 4.69 12.78 -5.58
N GLU A 179 5.66 12.97 -4.71
CA GLU A 179 6.25 11.95 -3.86
C GLU A 179 5.49 11.85 -2.53
N GLN A 180 5.53 10.68 -1.90
CA GLN A 180 4.86 10.39 -0.64
C GLN A 180 5.23 11.40 0.45
N ASP A 181 4.23 11.98 1.14
CA ASP A 181 4.46 12.85 2.30
C ASP A 181 3.41 12.67 3.42
N GLY A 182 2.38 11.84 3.20
CA GLY A 182 1.54 11.37 4.29
C GLY A 182 0.22 10.75 3.85
N GLY A 183 -0.31 9.91 4.73
CA GLY A 183 -1.50 9.11 4.47
C GLY A 183 -1.27 7.68 4.92
N VAL A 184 -2.28 6.83 4.71
CA VAL A 184 -2.20 5.40 4.99
C VAL A 184 -3.02 4.69 3.93
N THR A 185 -2.52 3.58 3.44
CA THR A 185 -3.13 2.74 2.43
C THR A 185 -3.19 1.31 2.94
N LEU A 186 -4.08 0.51 2.36
CA LEU A 186 -4.17 -0.92 2.68
C LEU A 186 -4.56 -1.70 1.43
N PHE A 187 -3.93 -2.86 1.25
CA PHE A 187 -4.41 -3.85 0.29
C PHE A 187 -5.10 -5.00 1.00
N HIS A 188 -6.15 -5.53 0.36
CA HIS A 188 -6.76 -6.81 0.72
C HIS A 188 -6.68 -7.76 -0.46
N ILE A 189 -6.11 -8.94 -0.25
CA ILE A 189 -6.09 -10.03 -1.23
C ILE A 189 -7.37 -10.84 -1.06
N LEU A 190 -8.35 -10.57 -1.91
CA LEU A 190 -9.69 -11.17 -1.87
C LEU A 190 -9.63 -12.61 -2.38
N GLN A 191 -10.12 -13.56 -1.57
CA GLN A 191 -10.16 -15.00 -1.88
C GLN A 191 -11.45 -15.45 -2.57
#